data_AF-A0AAU2ZJI0-F1
#
_entry.id   AF-A0AAU2ZJI0-F1
#
_cell.length_a   1.000
_cell.length_b   1.000
_cell.length_c   1.000
_cell.angle_alpha   90.00
_cell.angle_beta   90.00
_cell.angle_gamma   90.00
#
_symmetry.space_group_name_H-M   'P 1'
#
loop_
_entity.id
_entity.type
_entity.pdbx_description
1 polymer ?
#
loop_
_entity_poly.entity_id
_entity_poly.type
_entity_poly.pdbx_seq_one_letter_code
_entity_poly.pdbx_strand_id
1 'polypeptide(L)'
;MVNESAQGAAGVMCPGCGGSSVRTVEQARAEQKAGEKAGGKAGEKADWRSGGKPERGSLADRLAVSPGATDSFDSFMHFLEGMVFTGLGVGLAYTGVQQDKPLYTIGGVLLAVLLFVGTIVVIRGEARERVVVPRGELRAERLWRAGYYCSGCESVFCPDGSQWQGTLTPEQFKKLMWTEAGYADRLAHDDKAKEATVPAEALSRTGGPHRHV
;
A
#
# COMPACT_ATOMS: atom_id res chain seq x y z
N MET A 1 19.00 25.82 -20.75
CA MET A 1 18.34 24.51 -20.53
C MET A 1 16.85 24.78 -20.51
N VAL A 2 16.18 24.49 -21.62
CA VAL A 2 14.73 24.66 -21.76
C VAL A 2 14.12 23.48 -21.02
N ASN A 3 13.27 23.74 -20.02
CA ASN A 3 12.47 22.69 -19.40
C ASN A 3 11.52 22.16 -20.47
N GLU A 4 11.85 21.00 -21.02
CA GLU A 4 10.97 20.16 -21.81
C GLU A 4 9.92 19.58 -20.84
N SER A 5 9.02 20.45 -20.38
CA SER A 5 7.82 20.06 -19.65
C SER A 5 7.06 19.12 -20.57
N ALA A 6 7.04 17.85 -20.17
CA ALA A 6 6.34 16.75 -20.80
C ALA A 6 5.14 17.27 -21.60
N GLN A 7 5.25 17.19 -22.94
CA GLN A 7 4.10 17.33 -23.81
C GLN A 7 3.07 16.31 -23.34
N GLY A 8 2.08 16.78 -22.57
CA GLY A 8 0.94 15.97 -22.19
C GLY A 8 0.36 15.36 -23.46
N ALA A 9 -0.04 14.09 -23.39
CA ALA A 9 -0.58 13.33 -24.51
C ALA A 9 -1.62 14.16 -25.28
N ALA A 10 -1.16 14.86 -26.33
CA ALA A 10 -1.95 15.88 -26.99
C ALA A 10 -3.09 15.18 -27.72
N GLY A 11 -4.31 15.31 -27.20
CA GLY A 11 -5.52 14.76 -27.80
C GLY A 11 -6.33 13.78 -26.94
N VAL A 12 -5.89 13.41 -25.73
CA VAL A 12 -6.72 12.57 -24.86
C VAL A 12 -7.81 13.42 -24.19
N MET A 13 -9.08 13.14 -24.50
CA MET A 13 -10.24 13.75 -23.84
C MET A 13 -10.82 12.81 -22.80
N CYS A 14 -11.29 13.36 -21.68
CA CYS A 14 -11.99 12.58 -20.66
C CYS A 14 -13.34 12.11 -21.21
N PRO A 15 -13.63 10.79 -21.23
CA PRO A 15 -14.92 10.28 -21.70
C PRO A 15 -16.08 10.63 -20.75
N GLY A 16 -15.82 10.96 -19.49
CA GLY A 16 -16.84 11.32 -18.51
C GLY A 16 -17.35 12.76 -18.65
N CYS A 17 -16.45 13.73 -18.82
CA CYS A 17 -16.80 15.15 -18.86
C CYS A 17 -16.42 15.90 -20.16
N GLY A 18 -15.75 15.24 -21.10
CA GLY A 18 -15.23 15.86 -22.33
C GLY A 18 -14.03 16.80 -22.12
N GLY A 19 -13.57 16.99 -20.88
CA GLY A 19 -12.47 17.89 -20.55
C GLY A 19 -11.10 17.39 -21.03
N SER A 20 -10.21 18.33 -21.33
CA SER A 20 -8.81 18.08 -21.71
C SER A 20 -7.82 18.13 -20.55
N SER A 21 -8.30 18.41 -19.32
CA SER A 21 -7.50 18.37 -18.09
C SER A 21 -7.24 16.94 -17.64
N VAL A 22 -6.57 16.18 -18.50
CA VAL A 22 -6.24 14.77 -18.32
C VAL A 22 -4.73 14.63 -18.18
N ARG A 23 -4.29 13.81 -17.23
CA ARG A 23 -2.90 13.46 -16.99
C ARG A 23 -2.78 11.95 -16.86
N THR A 24 -1.58 11.39 -17.03
CA THR A 24 -1.38 10.01 -16.63
C THR A 24 -1.56 9.90 -15.11
N VAL A 25 -2.01 8.74 -14.62
CA VAL A 25 -2.13 8.50 -13.17
C VAL A 25 -0.78 8.72 -12.48
N GLU A 26 0.33 8.38 -13.13
CA GLU A 26 1.69 8.66 -12.67
C GLU A 26 1.97 10.15 -12.45
N GLN A 27 1.67 10.98 -13.44
CA GLN A 27 1.86 12.43 -13.35
C GLN A 27 0.99 13.03 -12.25
N ALA A 28 -0.31 12.66 -12.19
CA ALA A 28 -1.22 13.16 -11.18
C ALA A 28 -0.75 12.82 -9.76
N ARG A 29 -0.25 11.58 -9.54
CA ARG A 29 0.34 11.16 -8.27
C ARG A 29 1.62 11.92 -7.93
N ALA A 30 2.51 12.14 -8.91
CA ALA A 30 3.77 12.83 -8.71
C ALA A 30 3.57 14.31 -8.35
N GLU A 31 2.67 15.01 -9.04
CA GLU A 31 2.34 16.42 -8.78
C GLU A 31 1.77 16.61 -7.38
N GLN A 32 0.92 15.69 -6.93
CA GLN A 32 0.37 15.78 -5.59
C GLN A 32 1.42 15.52 -4.51
N LYS A 33 2.28 14.51 -4.69
CA LYS A 33 3.41 14.29 -3.77
C LYS A 33 4.34 15.50 -3.71
N ALA A 34 4.55 16.19 -4.84
CA ALA A 34 5.32 17.43 -4.87
C ALA A 34 4.60 18.57 -4.11
N GLY A 35 3.28 18.69 -4.29
CA GLY A 35 2.45 19.65 -3.56
C GLY A 35 2.44 19.41 -2.04
N GLU A 36 2.40 18.15 -1.60
CA GLU A 36 2.47 17.77 -0.19
C GLU A 36 3.82 18.14 0.43
N LYS A 37 4.93 17.85 -0.26
CA LYS A 37 6.27 18.27 0.18
C LYS A 37 6.42 19.80 0.25
N ALA A 38 5.82 20.53 -0.68
CA ALA A 38 5.85 21.99 -0.70
C ALA A 38 4.96 22.61 0.40
N GLY A 39 3.80 21.99 0.69
CA GLY A 39 2.83 22.44 1.70
C GLY A 39 3.17 22.02 3.15
N GLY A 40 4.05 21.04 3.32
CA GLY A 40 4.40 20.42 4.61
C GLY A 40 5.03 21.33 5.67
N LYS A 41 5.29 22.61 5.39
CA LYS A 41 5.71 23.59 6.42
C LYS A 41 4.61 24.51 6.91
N ALA A 42 3.45 24.56 6.25
CA ALA A 42 2.36 25.49 6.58
C ALA A 42 1.16 24.83 7.30
N GLY A 43 1.03 23.49 7.24
CA GLY A 43 -0.14 22.76 7.75
C GLY A 43 0.01 22.12 9.14
N GLU A 44 1.22 22.07 9.73
CA GLU A 44 1.50 21.39 11.00
C GLU A 44 1.08 22.21 12.25
N LYS A 45 0.04 23.03 12.11
CA LYS A 45 -0.76 23.57 13.23
C LYS A 45 -2.24 23.27 13.02
N ALA A 46 -2.55 22.15 12.37
CA ALA A 46 -3.90 21.61 12.38
C ALA A 46 -4.23 21.21 13.82
N ASP A 47 -5.14 21.99 14.40
CA ASP A 47 -5.67 21.89 15.75
C ASP A 47 -6.20 20.47 16.06
N TRP A 48 -5.44 19.68 16.83
CA TRP A 48 -5.82 18.35 17.31
C TRP A 48 -7.12 18.34 18.13
N ARG A 49 -7.59 19.52 18.56
CA ARG A 49 -8.79 19.68 19.39
C ARG A 49 -10.09 19.56 18.62
N SER A 50 -10.04 19.62 17.29
CA SER A 50 -11.22 19.61 16.44
C SER A 50 -11.82 18.21 16.19
N GLY A 51 -11.23 17.12 16.72
CA GLY A 51 -11.80 15.76 16.62
C GLY A 51 -12.04 15.23 15.19
N GLY A 52 -11.66 16.00 14.17
CA GLY A 52 -11.79 15.65 12.77
C GLY A 52 -10.73 14.62 12.42
N LYS A 53 -11.16 13.37 12.24
CA LYS A 53 -10.36 12.36 11.55
C LYS A 53 -9.87 13.00 10.23
N PRO A 54 -8.59 12.93 9.86
CA PRO A 54 -8.12 13.42 8.56
C PRO A 54 -8.79 12.60 7.45
N GLU A 55 -9.96 13.05 7.00
CA GLU A 55 -10.93 12.22 6.28
C GLU A 55 -10.70 12.12 4.77
N ARG A 56 -9.54 12.55 4.28
CA ARG A 56 -9.20 12.46 2.87
C ARG A 56 -7.80 11.93 2.76
N GLY A 57 -7.69 10.60 2.71
CA GLY A 57 -6.49 9.95 2.18
C GLY A 57 -6.11 10.67 0.90
N SER A 58 -4.83 11.02 0.80
CA SER A 58 -4.35 11.86 -0.29
C SER A 58 -4.70 11.16 -1.62
N LEU A 59 -4.98 11.90 -2.70
CA LEU A 59 -5.13 11.31 -4.03
C LEU A 59 -3.95 10.35 -4.39
N ALA A 60 -2.76 10.53 -3.80
CA ALA A 60 -1.59 9.70 -3.99
C ALA A 60 -1.72 8.35 -3.27
N ASP A 61 -2.44 8.31 -2.15
CA ASP A 61 -2.83 7.08 -1.43
C ASP A 61 -3.99 6.38 -2.13
N ARG A 62 -4.90 7.16 -2.74
CA ARG A 62 -6.00 6.64 -3.57
C ARG A 62 -5.47 6.05 -4.89
N LEU A 63 -4.36 6.57 -5.41
CA LEU A 63 -3.69 6.10 -6.65
C LEU A 63 -2.43 5.25 -6.37
N ALA A 64 -2.31 4.68 -5.16
CA ALA A 64 -1.16 3.88 -4.77
C ALA A 64 -1.16 2.50 -5.46
N VAL A 65 -0.10 2.22 -6.24
CA VAL A 65 0.09 1.00 -7.04
C VAL A 65 0.09 -0.28 -6.21
N SER A 66 0.77 -0.23 -5.08
CA SER A 66 0.95 -1.35 -4.16
C SER A 66 0.55 -0.92 -2.74
N PRO A 67 0.19 -1.87 -1.87
CA PRO A 67 0.22 -1.61 -0.43
C PRO A 67 1.60 -1.04 -0.13
N GLY A 68 1.64 0.11 0.57
CA GLY A 68 2.91 0.73 0.94
C GLY A 68 3.81 -0.37 1.47
N ALA A 69 4.95 -0.59 0.79
CA ALA A 69 5.94 -1.48 1.34
C ALA A 69 6.25 -0.87 2.71
N THR A 70 5.85 -1.55 3.78
CA THR A 70 6.37 -1.20 5.10
C THR A 70 7.88 -1.17 4.91
N ASP A 71 8.49 -0.03 5.25
CA ASP A 71 9.90 0.17 4.97
C ASP A 71 10.64 -1.04 5.51
N SER A 72 11.57 -1.59 4.73
CA SER A 72 12.34 -2.78 5.17
C SER A 72 13.02 -2.57 6.52
N PHE A 73 13.19 -1.31 6.91
CA PHE A 73 13.71 -0.87 8.19
C PHE A 73 12.75 -1.12 9.37
N ASP A 74 11.44 -1.01 9.18
CA ASP A 74 10.43 -1.25 10.22
C ASP A 74 10.43 -2.72 10.66
N SER A 75 10.42 -3.61 9.67
CA SER A 75 10.61 -5.06 9.85
C SER A 75 11.94 -5.42 10.53
N PHE A 76 13.03 -4.73 10.17
CA PHE A 76 14.34 -4.92 10.81
C PHE A 76 14.34 -4.45 12.28
N MET A 77 13.65 -3.35 12.58
CA MET A 77 13.50 -2.86 13.95
C MET A 77 12.72 -3.85 14.82
N HIS A 78 11.61 -4.42 14.31
CA HIS A 78 10.89 -5.48 15.01
C HIS A 78 11.74 -6.73 15.26
N PHE A 79 12.59 -7.09 14.31
CA PHE A 79 13.55 -8.19 14.51
C PHE A 79 14.55 -7.89 15.64
N LEU A 80 15.16 -6.71 15.62
CA LEU A 80 16.12 -6.31 16.66
C LEU A 80 15.47 -6.24 18.04
N GLU A 81 14.26 -5.69 18.12
CA GLU A 81 13.46 -5.66 19.34
C GLU A 81 13.22 -7.08 19.88
N GLY A 82 12.81 -8.02 19.03
CA GLY A 82 12.62 -9.42 19.38
C GLY A 82 13.91 -10.12 19.87
N MET A 83 15.06 -9.81 19.25
CA MET A 83 16.37 -10.32 19.69
C MET A 83 16.78 -9.78 21.06
N VAL A 84 16.54 -8.50 21.33
CA VAL A 84 16.80 -7.88 22.64
C VAL A 84 15.99 -8.55 23.73
N PHE A 85 14.68 -8.75 23.50
CA PHE A 85 13.81 -9.44 24.46
C PHE A 85 14.24 -10.89 24.69
N THR A 86 14.60 -11.61 23.62
CA THR A 86 15.12 -12.98 23.73
C THR A 86 16.40 -13.01 24.58
N GLY A 87 17.30 -12.05 24.37
CA GLY A 87 18.52 -11.89 25.16
C GLY A 87 18.26 -11.64 26.64
N LEU A 88 17.24 -10.87 26.99
CA LEU A 88 16.81 -10.68 28.38
C LEU A 88 16.36 -12.00 29.03
N GLY A 89 15.63 -12.85 28.29
CA GLY A 89 15.25 -14.19 28.76
C GLY A 89 16.47 -15.09 29.02
N VAL A 90 17.46 -15.08 28.12
CA VAL A 90 18.72 -15.81 28.30
C VAL A 90 19.51 -15.28 29.49
N GLY A 91 19.57 -13.97 29.69
CA GLY A 91 20.22 -13.34 30.84
C GLY A 91 19.58 -13.77 32.17
N LEU A 92 18.25 -13.78 32.23
CA LEU A 92 17.50 -14.30 33.38
C LEU A 92 17.83 -15.78 33.65
N ALA A 93 17.86 -16.60 32.61
CA ALA A 93 18.21 -18.02 32.75
C ALA A 93 19.64 -18.19 33.30
N TYR A 94 20.60 -17.43 32.77
CA TYR A 94 21.99 -17.46 33.20
C TYR A 94 22.15 -17.05 34.67
N THR A 95 21.48 -15.98 35.11
CA THR A 95 21.49 -15.59 36.53
C THR A 95 20.85 -16.63 37.44
N GLY A 96 19.82 -17.34 36.97
CA GLY A 96 19.24 -18.47 37.68
C GLY A 96 20.22 -19.61 37.92
N VAL A 97 21.05 -19.93 36.91
CA VAL A 97 22.11 -20.96 37.04
C VAL A 97 23.17 -20.52 38.04
N GLN A 98 23.65 -19.27 37.96
CA GLN A 98 24.69 -18.75 38.85
C GLN A 98 24.24 -18.64 40.32
N GLN A 99 22.93 -18.57 40.57
CA GLN A 99 22.36 -18.44 41.91
C GLN A 99 21.75 -19.75 42.44
N ASP A 100 21.84 -20.85 41.70
CA ASP A 100 21.14 -22.12 42.01
C ASP A 100 19.64 -21.96 42.23
N LYS A 101 19.01 -21.04 41.47
CA LYS A 101 17.58 -20.74 41.56
C LYS A 101 16.85 -21.30 40.35
N PRO A 102 16.32 -22.55 40.43
CA PRO A 102 15.78 -23.25 39.27
C PRO A 102 14.58 -22.53 38.64
N LEU A 103 13.82 -21.76 39.43
CA LEU A 103 12.70 -20.97 38.91
C LEU A 103 13.15 -19.91 37.89
N TYR A 104 14.27 -19.23 38.12
CA TYR A 104 14.80 -18.24 37.17
C TYR A 104 15.39 -18.90 35.93
N THR A 105 16.04 -20.06 36.09
CA THR A 105 16.55 -20.84 34.96
C THR A 105 15.42 -21.30 34.05
N ILE A 106 14.42 -21.99 34.60
CA ILE A 106 13.28 -22.52 33.84
C ILE A 106 12.46 -21.38 33.23
N GLY A 107 12.14 -20.36 34.03
CA GLY A 107 11.37 -19.20 33.58
C GLY A 107 12.08 -18.41 32.48
N GLY A 108 13.39 -18.16 32.63
CA GLY A 108 14.19 -17.46 31.63
C GLY A 108 14.30 -18.23 30.31
N VAL A 109 14.51 -19.55 30.36
CA VAL A 109 14.54 -20.40 29.16
C VAL A 109 13.20 -20.39 28.44
N LEU A 110 12.09 -20.59 29.16
CA LEU A 110 10.75 -20.57 28.56
C LEU A 110 10.45 -19.20 27.93
N LEU A 111 10.76 -18.11 28.63
CA LEU A 111 10.58 -16.76 28.11
C LEU A 111 11.40 -16.52 26.84
N ALA A 112 12.68 -16.90 26.83
CA ALA A 112 13.55 -16.76 25.67
C ALA A 112 13.01 -17.54 24.45
N VAL A 113 12.59 -18.80 24.65
CA VAL A 113 12.02 -19.63 23.58
C VAL A 113 10.73 -19.02 23.02
N LEU A 114 9.81 -18.58 23.89
CA LEU A 114 8.54 -17.96 23.45
C LEU A 114 8.78 -16.69 22.63
N LEU A 115 9.67 -15.81 23.09
CA LEU A 115 10.02 -14.57 22.40
C LEU A 115 10.70 -14.85 21.05
N PHE A 116 11.61 -15.82 21.03
CA PHE A 116 12.30 -16.22 19.80
C PHE A 116 11.34 -16.81 18.77
N VAL A 117 10.49 -17.76 19.17
CA VAL A 117 9.48 -18.35 18.28
C VAL A 117 8.49 -17.31 17.80
N GLY A 118 8.02 -16.42 18.69
CA GLY A 118 7.16 -15.29 18.32
C GLY A 118 7.81 -14.40 17.26
N THR A 119 9.08 -14.05 17.44
CA THR A 119 9.87 -13.28 16.47
C THR A 119 9.95 -13.99 15.11
N ILE A 120 10.20 -15.31 15.10
CA ILE A 120 10.21 -16.10 13.86
C ILE A 120 8.84 -16.07 13.17
N VAL A 121 7.74 -16.22 13.91
CA VAL A 121 6.39 -16.23 13.34
C VAL A 121 6.08 -14.89 12.66
N VAL A 122 6.43 -13.77 13.30
CA VAL A 122 6.27 -12.43 12.72
C VAL A 122 7.08 -12.30 11.43
N ILE A 123 8.38 -12.63 11.45
CA ILE A 123 9.24 -12.57 10.25
C ILE A 123 8.70 -13.46 9.14
N ARG A 124 8.24 -14.67 9.46
CA ARG A 124 7.69 -15.59 8.44
C ARG A 124 6.38 -15.06 7.86
N GLY A 125 5.54 -14.40 8.67
CA GLY A 125 4.35 -13.69 8.22
C GLY A 125 4.71 -12.63 7.19
N GLU A 126 5.64 -11.75 7.55
CA GLU A 126 6.12 -10.68 6.66
C GLU A 126 6.83 -11.23 5.41
N ALA A 127 7.64 -12.28 5.54
CA ALA A 127 8.32 -12.90 4.40
C ALA A 127 7.31 -13.54 3.43
N ARG A 128 6.28 -14.21 3.95
CA ARG A 128 5.19 -14.74 3.12
C ARG A 128 4.46 -13.61 2.39
N GLU A 129 4.24 -12.50 3.08
CA GLU A 129 3.64 -11.31 2.48
C GLU A 129 4.52 -10.71 1.37
N ARG A 130 5.84 -10.68 1.56
CA ARG A 130 6.81 -10.21 0.57
C ARG A 130 6.91 -11.09 -0.67
N VAL A 131 6.50 -12.37 -0.62
CA VAL A 131 6.49 -13.25 -1.80
C VAL A 131 5.26 -13.01 -2.69
N VAL A 132 4.14 -12.59 -2.10
CA VAL A 132 2.90 -12.35 -2.85
C VAL A 132 2.96 -11.04 -3.64
N VAL A 133 3.62 -10.03 -3.11
CA VAL A 133 3.71 -8.69 -3.74
C VAL A 133 4.36 -8.72 -5.14
N PRO A 134 5.55 -9.32 -5.36
CA PRO A 134 6.20 -9.29 -6.67
C PRO A 134 5.37 -9.92 -7.80
N ARG A 135 4.53 -10.92 -7.47
CA ARG A 135 3.67 -11.58 -8.46
C ARG A 135 2.50 -10.70 -8.91
N GLY A 136 1.98 -9.88 -7.99
CA GLY A 136 0.89 -8.93 -8.26
C GLY A 136 1.38 -7.62 -8.87
N GLU A 137 2.63 -7.24 -8.59
CA GLU A 137 3.19 -5.93 -8.92
C GLU A 137 3.19 -5.66 -10.43
N LEU A 138 3.60 -6.63 -11.26
CA LEU A 138 3.57 -6.48 -12.71
C LEU A 138 2.15 -6.28 -13.27
N ARG A 139 1.13 -6.86 -12.63
CA ARG A 139 -0.28 -6.68 -13.04
C ARG A 139 -0.82 -5.33 -12.59
N ALA A 140 -0.56 -4.96 -11.34
CA ALA A 140 -0.90 -3.63 -10.81
C ALA A 140 -0.27 -2.53 -11.66
N GLU A 141 1.04 -2.65 -11.94
CA GLU A 141 1.80 -1.66 -12.71
C GLU A 141 1.28 -1.51 -14.14
N ARG A 142 0.87 -2.61 -14.79
CA ARG A 142 0.27 -2.57 -16.12
C ARG A 142 -1.04 -1.78 -16.13
N LEU A 143 -1.93 -2.07 -15.18
CA LEU A 143 -3.20 -1.35 -15.02
C LEU A 143 -2.96 0.13 -14.68
N TRP A 144 -1.99 0.38 -13.80
CA TRP A 144 -1.63 1.71 -13.35
C TRP A 144 -1.08 2.60 -14.46
N ARG A 145 -0.13 2.08 -15.25
CA ARG A 145 0.45 2.79 -16.40
C ARG A 145 -0.55 3.08 -17.51
N ALA A 146 -1.57 2.24 -17.67
CA ALA A 146 -2.62 2.45 -18.66
C ALA A 146 -3.65 3.52 -18.24
N GLY A 147 -3.63 3.95 -16.97
CA GLY A 147 -4.61 4.86 -16.39
C GLY A 147 -4.31 6.33 -16.66
N TYR A 148 -5.38 7.07 -16.96
CA TYR A 148 -5.40 8.52 -17.06
C TYR A 148 -6.37 9.08 -16.04
N TYR A 149 -5.94 10.11 -15.31
CA TYR A 149 -6.72 10.84 -14.33
C TYR A 149 -7.22 12.16 -14.92
N CYS A 150 -8.53 12.40 -14.83
CA CYS A 150 -9.13 13.68 -15.16
C CYS A 150 -9.36 14.49 -13.89
N SER A 151 -8.73 15.67 -13.78
CA SER A 151 -8.93 16.56 -12.63
C SER A 151 -10.28 17.26 -12.64
N GLY A 152 -10.95 17.35 -13.80
CA GLY A 152 -12.23 18.06 -13.93
C GLY A 152 -13.43 17.29 -13.35
N CYS A 153 -13.40 15.97 -13.39
CA CYS A 153 -14.47 15.12 -12.84
C CYS A 153 -13.96 14.05 -11.86
N GLU A 154 -12.69 14.16 -11.45
CA GLU A 154 -12.03 13.24 -10.50
C GLU A 154 -12.19 11.75 -10.88
N SER A 155 -12.05 11.42 -12.16
CA SER A 155 -12.18 10.05 -12.65
C SER A 155 -10.89 9.52 -13.24
N VAL A 156 -10.72 8.20 -13.18
CA VAL A 156 -9.64 7.43 -13.80
C VAL A 156 -10.23 6.60 -14.95
N PHE A 157 -9.59 6.64 -16.12
CA PHE A 157 -10.04 5.90 -17.29
C PHE A 157 -8.87 5.37 -18.11
N CYS A 158 -9.17 4.43 -18.99
CA CYS A 158 -8.21 3.84 -19.92
C CYS A 158 -8.58 4.33 -21.35
N PRO A 159 -7.78 5.18 -22.01
CA PRO A 159 -8.17 5.83 -23.26
C PRO A 159 -8.48 4.86 -24.40
N ASP A 160 -7.78 3.73 -24.46
CA ASP A 160 -7.97 2.68 -25.47
C ASP A 160 -8.97 1.60 -25.04
N GLY A 161 -9.46 1.68 -23.79
CA GLY A 161 -10.33 0.66 -23.19
C GLY A 161 -9.70 -0.74 -23.16
N SER A 162 -8.37 -0.84 -23.24
CA SER A 162 -7.67 -2.13 -23.36
C SER A 162 -7.68 -2.92 -22.06
N GLN A 163 -7.52 -2.22 -20.93
CA GLN A 163 -7.45 -2.82 -19.60
C GLN A 163 -8.82 -2.87 -18.89
N TRP A 164 -9.61 -1.79 -19.00
CA TRP A 164 -11.00 -1.71 -18.53
C TRP A 164 -11.78 -0.71 -19.37
N GLN A 165 -13.11 -0.76 -19.32
CA GLN A 165 -14.00 0.17 -20.02
C GLN A 165 -14.63 1.18 -19.06
N GLY A 166 -14.90 2.38 -19.58
CA GLY A 166 -15.56 3.45 -18.83
C GLY A 166 -14.64 4.22 -17.88
N THR A 167 -15.26 5.08 -17.06
CA THR A 167 -14.62 5.89 -16.04
C THR A 167 -14.83 5.28 -14.66
N LEU A 168 -13.78 5.23 -13.85
CA LEU A 168 -13.80 4.78 -12.47
C LEU A 168 -13.48 5.94 -11.53
N THR A 169 -14.01 5.92 -10.32
CA THR A 169 -13.48 6.79 -9.26
C THR A 169 -12.08 6.28 -8.84
N PRO A 170 -11.23 7.12 -8.20
CA PRO A 170 -9.95 6.67 -7.66
C PRO A 170 -10.07 5.46 -6.72
N GLU A 171 -11.13 5.40 -5.90
CA GLU A 171 -11.41 4.24 -5.03
C GLU A 171 -11.72 2.98 -5.82
N GLN A 172 -12.58 3.07 -6.84
CA GLN A 172 -12.91 1.94 -7.71
C GLN A 172 -11.68 1.46 -8.47
N PHE A 173 -10.88 2.40 -8.98
CA PHE A 173 -9.63 2.10 -9.66
C PHE A 173 -8.64 1.40 -8.73
N LYS A 174 -8.45 1.90 -7.50
CA LYS A 174 -7.62 1.25 -6.48
C LYS A 174 -8.09 -0.17 -6.20
N LYS A 175 -9.40 -0.37 -5.98
CA LYS A 175 -9.97 -1.69 -5.72
C LYS A 175 -9.74 -2.64 -6.88
N LEU A 176 -10.00 -2.21 -8.11
CA LEU A 176 -9.77 -3.00 -9.33
C LEU A 176 -8.31 -3.43 -9.41
N MET A 177 -7.38 -2.48 -9.36
CA MET A 177 -5.95 -2.72 -9.46
C MET A 177 -5.44 -3.65 -8.36
N TRP A 178 -5.86 -3.43 -7.11
CA TRP A 178 -5.45 -4.27 -5.98
C TRP A 178 -6.06 -5.66 -6.06
N THR A 179 -7.28 -5.81 -6.56
CA THR A 179 -7.90 -7.13 -6.76
C THR A 179 -7.14 -7.93 -7.83
N GLU A 180 -6.84 -7.33 -8.98
CA GLU A 180 -6.08 -7.95 -10.07
C GLU A 180 -4.65 -8.33 -9.66
N ALA A 181 -4.07 -7.57 -8.74
CA ALA A 181 -2.75 -7.84 -8.16
C ALA A 181 -2.77 -8.82 -6.98
N GLY A 182 -3.95 -9.27 -6.50
CA GLY A 182 -4.06 -10.17 -5.35
C GLY A 182 -3.82 -9.48 -3.99
N TYR A 183 -4.03 -8.17 -3.93
CA TYR A 183 -3.92 -7.33 -2.73
C TYR A 183 -5.27 -6.96 -2.12
N ALA A 184 -6.39 -7.51 -2.61
CA ALA A 184 -7.74 -7.14 -2.14
C ALA A 184 -7.87 -7.20 -0.60
N ASP A 185 -7.35 -8.26 0.01
CA ASP A 185 -7.42 -8.45 1.47
C ASP A 185 -6.53 -7.47 2.26
N ARG A 186 -5.59 -6.79 1.59
CA ARG A 186 -4.66 -5.82 2.19
C ARG A 186 -5.21 -4.40 2.23
N LEU A 187 -6.36 -4.15 1.63
CA LEU A 187 -7.04 -2.86 1.81
C LEU A 187 -7.43 -2.72 3.29
N ALA A 188 -6.97 -1.63 3.91
CA ALA A 188 -7.31 -1.30 5.28
C ALA A 188 -8.82 -1.31 5.46
N HIS A 189 -9.30 -1.69 6.64
CA HIS A 189 -10.74 -1.83 6.87
C HIS A 189 -11.48 -0.49 6.70
N ASP A 190 -10.82 0.63 6.98
CA ASP A 190 -11.37 1.97 6.81
C ASP A 190 -11.01 2.63 5.46
N ASP A 191 -10.39 1.89 4.52
CA ASP A 191 -10.13 2.38 3.17
C ASP A 191 -11.43 2.34 2.34
N LYS A 192 -11.87 3.50 1.83
CA LYS A 192 -13.05 3.63 0.97
C LYS A 192 -12.98 2.76 -0.29
N ALA A 193 -11.77 2.44 -0.76
CA ALA A 193 -11.58 1.50 -1.87
C ALA A 193 -12.08 0.09 -1.53
N LYS A 194 -12.07 -0.33 -0.26
CA LYS A 194 -12.58 -1.64 0.14
C LYS A 194 -14.10 -1.78 -0.11
N GLU A 195 -14.83 -0.70 0.16
CA GLU A 195 -16.29 -0.63 0.02
C GLU A 195 -16.74 -0.25 -1.40
N ALA A 196 -15.86 0.36 -2.20
CA ALA A 196 -16.19 0.77 -3.55
C ALA A 196 -16.68 -0.41 -4.41
N THR A 197 -17.77 -0.24 -5.12
CA THR A 197 -18.24 -1.27 -6.07
C THR A 197 -17.63 -1.00 -7.43
N VAL A 198 -16.85 -1.94 -7.95
CA VAL A 198 -16.29 -1.85 -9.32
C VAL A 198 -17.35 -2.34 -10.30
N PRO A 199 -17.73 -1.54 -11.32
CA PRO A 199 -18.67 -1.97 -12.33
C PRO A 199 -18.22 -3.26 -13.02
N ALA A 200 -19.12 -4.23 -13.20
CA ALA A 200 -18.78 -5.52 -13.82
C ALA A 200 -18.25 -5.36 -15.26
N GLU A 201 -18.74 -4.34 -15.97
CA GLU A 201 -18.29 -3.97 -17.31
C GLU A 201 -16.80 -3.60 -17.35
N ALA A 202 -16.26 -3.06 -16.26
CA ALA A 202 -14.84 -2.73 -16.14
C ALA A 202 -13.94 -3.99 -16.05
N LEU A 203 -14.49 -5.13 -15.60
CA LEU A 203 -13.77 -6.39 -15.42
C LEU A 203 -13.80 -7.31 -16.67
N SER A 204 -14.57 -6.95 -17.69
CA SER A 204 -15.08 -7.92 -18.67
C SER A 204 -14.10 -8.35 -19.78
N ARG A 205 -12.81 -7.98 -19.74
CA ARG A 205 -11.88 -8.26 -20.87
C ARG A 205 -10.67 -9.15 -20.58
N THR A 206 -10.34 -9.45 -19.33
CA THR A 206 -9.18 -10.31 -18.99
C THR A 206 -9.52 -11.80 -18.88
N GLY A 207 -10.79 -12.18 -19.06
CA GLY A 207 -11.27 -13.57 -19.05
C GLY A 207 -10.84 -14.41 -20.25
N GLY A 208 -9.53 -14.62 -20.45
CA GLY A 208 -9.09 -15.91 -20.96
C GLY A 208 -9.53 -17.00 -19.96
N PRO A 209 -9.98 -18.18 -20.40
CA PRO A 209 -10.58 -19.17 -19.51
C PRO A 209 -9.59 -19.52 -18.39
N HIS A 210 -9.94 -19.13 -17.16
CA HIS A 210 -9.27 -19.56 -15.94
C HIS A 210 -9.33 -21.09 -15.86
N ARG A 211 -8.26 -21.76 -16.29
CA ARG A 211 -8.04 -23.16 -15.94
C ARG A 211 -7.62 -23.19 -14.47
N HIS A 212 -8.53 -23.61 -13.61
CA HIS A 212 -8.17 -24.12 -12.29
C HIS A 212 -7.26 -25.34 -12.52
N VAL A 213 -5.99 -25.21 -12.13
CA VAL A 213 -5.04 -26.32 -11.97
C VAL A 213 -4.69 -26.38 -10.49
#